data_AF-A0A382FDV6-F1
#
_entry.id   AF-A0A382FDV6-F1
#
_cell.length_a   1.000
_cell.length_b   1.000
_cell.length_c   1.000
_cell.angle_alpha   90.00
_cell.angle_beta   90.00
_cell.angle_gamma   90.00
#
_symmetry.space_group_name_H-M   'P 1'
#
loop_
_entity.id
_entity.type
_entity.pdbx_description
1 polymer ?
#
loop_
_entity_poly.entity_id
_entity_poly.type
_entity_poly.pdbx_seq_one_letter_code
_entity_poly.pdbx_strand_id
1 'polypeptide(L)'
;VNNKWHQAFILIPLFLLLIIFSAFVPVEKNKSGETLYNLYCASCHGVSGDGDGELAYLVYPKPRDFTTGKYKIKSTLPGNPPTNQDLFNTINKGMP
;
A
#
# COMPACT_ATOMS: atom_id res chain seq x y z
N VAL A 1 54.99 12.63 11.03
CA VAL A 1 54.34 11.33 10.78
C VAL A 1 52.86 11.60 10.58
N ASN A 2 52.36 11.45 9.35
CA ASN A 2 51.04 11.97 8.97
C ASN A 2 49.90 11.15 9.58
N ASN A 3 49.04 11.83 10.33
CA ASN A 3 47.74 11.41 10.89
C ASN A 3 46.73 10.85 9.87
N LYS A 4 46.99 10.98 8.57
CA LYS A 4 46.17 10.41 7.48
C LYS A 4 46.02 8.88 7.58
N TRP A 5 47.04 8.18 8.08
CA TRP A 5 46.99 6.73 8.23
C TRP A 5 46.08 6.29 9.39
N HIS A 6 46.11 7.00 10.52
CA HIS A 6 45.22 6.73 11.66
C HIS A 6 43.74 6.92 11.31
N GLN A 7 43.42 7.93 10.48
CA GLN A 7 42.06 8.16 10.00
C GLN A 7 41.55 6.98 9.16
N ALA A 8 42.41 6.40 8.30
CA ALA A 8 42.05 5.24 7.49
C ALA A 8 41.80 3.96 8.32
N PHE A 9 42.59 3.73 9.38
CA PHE A 9 42.44 2.55 10.26
C PHE A 9 41.11 2.50 11.03
N ILE A 10 40.45 3.64 11.25
CA ILE A 10 39.19 3.71 12.00
C ILE A 10 37.99 3.81 11.05
N LEU A 11 38.11 4.62 9.98
CA LEU A 11 36.98 4.88 9.08
C LEU A 11 36.64 3.67 8.21
N ILE A 12 37.63 2.88 7.79
CA ILE A 12 37.41 1.69 6.95
C ILE A 12 36.61 0.61 7.72
N PRO A 13 37.02 0.15 8.92
CA PRO A 13 36.24 -0.84 9.65
C PRO A 13 34.89 -0.31 10.12
N LEU A 14 34.76 0.99 10.45
CA LEU A 14 33.47 1.59 10.78
C LEU A 14 32.51 1.59 9.58
N PHE A 15 33.01 1.91 8.39
CA PHE A 15 32.23 1.88 7.15
C PHE A 15 31.85 0.44 6.76
N LEU A 16 32.77 -0.51 6.90
CA LEU A 16 32.50 -1.93 6.71
C LEU A 16 31.47 -2.45 7.71
N LEU A 17 31.55 -2.04 8.98
CA LEU A 17 30.57 -2.39 10.00
C LEU A 17 29.17 -1.84 9.66
N LEU A 18 29.09 -0.64 9.10
CA LEU A 18 27.85 -0.02 8.64
C LEU A 18 27.23 -0.77 7.45
N ILE A 19 28.06 -1.20 6.49
CA ILE A 19 27.62 -2.03 5.35
C ILE A 19 27.11 -3.38 5.85
N ILE A 20 27.87 -4.04 6.74
CA ILE A 20 27.48 -5.31 7.36
C ILE A 20 26.14 -5.14 8.10
N PHE A 21 25.97 -4.07 8.87
CA PHE A 21 24.73 -3.79 9.60
C PHE A 21 23.53 -3.61 8.66
N SER A 22 23.70 -2.93 7.51
CA SER A 22 22.63 -2.76 6.53
C SER A 22 22.17 -4.08 5.89
N ALA A 23 23.06 -5.07 5.77
CA ALA A 23 22.74 -6.40 5.25
C ALA A 23 21.89 -7.24 6.21
N PHE A 24 21.84 -6.88 7.50
CA PHE A 24 21.04 -7.58 8.51
C PHE A 24 19.65 -6.95 8.74
N VAL A 25 19.29 -5.90 8.00
CA VAL A 25 17.93 -5.34 8.07
C VAL A 25 16.98 -6.28 7.33
N PRO A 26 16.03 -6.94 8.02
CA PRO A 26 15.03 -7.74 7.32
C PRO A 26 14.19 -6.80 6.46
N VAL A 27 14.17 -7.04 5.15
CA VAL A 27 13.24 -6.34 4.25
C VAL A 27 11.84 -6.78 4.62
N GLU A 28 11.06 -5.88 5.21
CA GLU A 28 9.64 -6.08 5.44
C GLU A 28 8.96 -6.19 4.06
N LYS A 29 8.64 -7.41 3.65
CA LYS A 29 7.94 -7.66 2.39
C LYS A 29 6.46 -7.33 2.60
N ASN A 30 6.10 -6.09 2.34
CA ASN A 30 4.70 -5.70 2.25
C ASN A 30 3.98 -6.61 1.25
N LYS A 31 2.82 -7.13 1.67
CA LYS A 31 1.95 -7.88 0.76
C LYS A 31 1.57 -6.98 -0.42
N SER A 32 1.51 -7.54 -1.62
CA SER A 32 1.07 -6.77 -2.79
C SER A 32 -0.37 -6.30 -2.59
N GLY A 33 -0.73 -5.20 -3.26
CA GLY A 33 -2.10 -4.70 -3.26
C GLY A 33 -3.10 -5.77 -3.71
N GLU A 34 -2.74 -6.58 -4.70
CA GLU A 34 -3.53 -7.72 -5.17
C GLU A 34 -3.76 -8.76 -4.06
N THR A 35 -2.72 -9.14 -3.31
CA THR A 35 -2.85 -10.09 -2.20
C THR A 35 -3.78 -9.55 -1.11
N LEU A 36 -3.63 -8.25 -0.78
CA LEU A 36 -4.46 -7.60 0.23
C LEU A 36 -5.92 -7.46 -0.24
N TYR A 37 -6.14 -7.11 -1.52
CA TYR A 37 -7.46 -7.00 -2.11
C TYR A 37 -8.20 -8.34 -2.11
N ASN A 38 -7.52 -9.42 -2.53
CA ASN A 38 -8.10 -10.76 -2.52
C ASN A 38 -8.45 -11.23 -1.10
N LEU A 39 -7.66 -10.83 -0.09
CA LEU A 39 -7.88 -11.22 1.30
C LEU A 39 -9.01 -10.42 1.98
N TYR A 40 -9.13 -9.12 1.71
CA TYR A 40 -10.00 -8.23 2.49
C TYR A 40 -11.17 -7.63 1.71
N CYS A 41 -11.11 -7.61 0.39
CA CYS A 41 -12.07 -6.88 -0.45
C CYS A 41 -12.89 -7.80 -1.36
N ALA A 42 -12.25 -8.79 -1.96
CA ALA A 42 -12.83 -9.60 -3.03
C ALA A 42 -14.04 -10.43 -2.62
N SER A 43 -14.17 -10.82 -1.35
CA SER A 43 -15.34 -11.56 -0.87
C SER A 43 -16.64 -10.77 -1.05
N CYS A 44 -16.60 -9.44 -0.96
CA CYS A 44 -17.75 -8.58 -1.21
C CYS A 44 -17.68 -7.91 -2.59
N HIS A 45 -16.52 -7.45 -3.03
CA HIS A 45 -16.37 -6.67 -4.26
C HIS A 45 -16.06 -7.51 -5.51
N GLY A 46 -15.88 -8.83 -5.37
CA GLY A 46 -15.45 -9.71 -6.47
C GLY A 46 -13.95 -9.60 -6.76
N VAL A 47 -13.36 -10.68 -7.31
CA VAL A 47 -11.93 -10.71 -7.69
C VAL A 47 -11.63 -9.71 -8.82
N SER A 48 -12.60 -9.53 -9.73
CA SER A 48 -12.62 -8.52 -10.81
C SER A 48 -12.93 -7.10 -10.33
N GLY A 49 -13.45 -6.94 -9.11
CA GLY A 49 -13.91 -5.65 -8.61
C GLY A 49 -15.25 -5.17 -9.18
N ASP A 50 -16.08 -6.08 -9.68
CA ASP A 50 -17.41 -5.80 -10.25
C ASP A 50 -18.52 -5.61 -9.20
N GLY A 51 -18.22 -5.78 -7.91
CA GLY A 51 -19.20 -5.64 -6.83
C GLY A 51 -20.05 -6.89 -6.59
N ASP A 52 -19.75 -8.00 -7.27
CA ASP A 52 -20.51 -9.26 -7.22
C ASP A 52 -19.74 -10.39 -6.53
N GLY A 53 -19.01 -10.06 -5.46
CA GLY A 53 -18.34 -11.06 -4.62
C GLY A 53 -19.33 -12.04 -3.98
N GLU A 54 -18.83 -13.20 -3.56
CA GLU A 54 -19.65 -14.27 -2.93
C GLU A 54 -20.55 -13.75 -1.81
N LEU A 55 -20.09 -12.77 -1.04
CA LEU A 55 -20.81 -12.17 0.10
C LEU A 55 -21.57 -10.88 -0.25
N ALA A 56 -21.56 -10.44 -1.51
CA ALA A 56 -22.21 -9.20 -1.95
C ALA A 56 -23.74 -9.17 -1.71
N TYR A 57 -24.37 -10.33 -1.53
CA TYR A 57 -25.81 -10.41 -1.21
C TYR A 57 -26.13 -10.10 0.25
N LEU A 58 -25.13 -10.07 1.15
CA LEU A 58 -25.31 -9.86 2.59
C LEU A 58 -25.37 -8.38 3.01
N VAL A 59 -25.05 -7.44 2.11
CA VAL A 59 -24.91 -6.02 2.45
C VAL A 59 -25.78 -5.15 1.52
N TYR A 60 -26.51 -4.20 2.13
CA TYR A 60 -27.23 -3.15 1.42
C TYR A 60 -26.80 -1.76 1.95
N PRO A 61 -26.43 -0.81 1.09
CA PRO A 61 -26.40 -0.89 -0.38
C PRO A 61 -25.36 -1.89 -0.89
N LYS A 62 -25.54 -2.35 -2.14
CA LYS A 62 -24.61 -3.28 -2.81
C LYS A 62 -23.17 -2.74 -2.77
N PRO A 63 -22.16 -3.62 -2.67
CA PRO A 63 -20.75 -3.22 -2.78
C PRO A 63 -20.48 -2.44 -4.08
N ARG A 64 -19.51 -1.53 -4.03
CA ARG A 64 -19.13 -0.72 -5.19
C ARG A 64 -18.52 -1.59 -6.29
N ASP A 65 -19.08 -1.49 -7.49
CA ASP A 65 -18.44 -1.88 -8.75
C ASP A 65 -17.37 -0.86 -9.14
N PHE A 66 -16.10 -1.27 -9.02
CA PHE A 66 -14.92 -0.48 -9.35
C PHE A 66 -14.61 -0.46 -10.86
N THR A 67 -15.14 -1.42 -11.64
CA THR A 67 -14.89 -1.53 -13.09
C THR A 67 -15.45 -0.34 -13.87
N THR A 68 -16.47 0.33 -13.32
CA THR A 68 -17.09 1.52 -13.91
C THR A 68 -16.28 2.80 -13.76
N GLY A 69 -15.30 2.84 -12.84
CA GLY A 69 -14.58 4.05 -12.47
C GLY A 69 -15.45 5.13 -11.80
N LYS A 70 -16.69 4.81 -11.39
CA LYS A 70 -17.63 5.78 -10.77
C LYS A 70 -17.62 5.66 -9.25
N TYR A 71 -17.13 6.71 -8.59
CA TYR A 71 -17.01 6.76 -7.13
C TYR A 71 -17.94 7.82 -6.54
N LYS A 72 -18.63 7.46 -5.45
CA LYS A 72 -19.60 8.35 -4.76
C LYS A 72 -18.89 9.37 -3.87
N ILE A 73 -17.85 8.93 -3.15
CA ILE A 73 -17.10 9.77 -2.19
C ILE A 73 -15.79 10.19 -2.86
N LYS A 74 -15.73 11.43 -3.32
CA LYS A 74 -14.54 12.00 -3.97
C LYS A 74 -14.54 13.52 -3.87
N SER A 75 -13.35 14.11 -3.83
CA SER A 75 -13.15 15.56 -3.81
C SER A 75 -13.10 16.18 -5.22
N THR A 76 -13.03 15.36 -6.27
CA THR A 76 -12.93 15.81 -7.66
C THR A 76 -14.28 16.18 -8.26
N LEU A 77 -14.27 17.07 -9.27
CA LEU A 77 -15.48 17.48 -10.00
C LEU A 77 -16.20 16.30 -10.69
N PRO A 78 -17.51 16.39 -10.96
CA PRO A 78 -18.24 15.37 -11.73
C PRO A 78 -17.53 15.02 -13.05
N GLY A 79 -17.51 13.74 -13.40
CA GLY A 79 -16.80 13.22 -14.58
C GLY A 79 -15.32 12.90 -14.37
N ASN A 80 -14.69 13.43 -13.31
CA ASN A 80 -13.30 13.09 -12.98
C ASN A 80 -13.20 11.91 -11.99
N PRO A 81 -12.17 11.05 -12.10
CA PRO A 81 -11.91 9.98 -11.15
C PRO A 81 -11.59 10.52 -9.74
N PRO A 82 -11.69 9.70 -8.68
CA PRO A 82 -11.22 10.07 -7.34
C PRO A 82 -9.70 10.27 -7.35
N THR A 83 -9.20 11.07 -6.40
CA THR A 83 -7.77 11.09 -6.09
C THR A 83 -7.38 9.83 -5.31
N ASN A 84 -6.08 9.50 -5.28
CA ASN A 84 -5.59 8.42 -4.40
C ASN A 84 -5.95 8.69 -2.93
N GLN A 85 -5.93 9.95 -2.50
CA GLN A 85 -6.30 10.31 -1.13
C GLN A 85 -7.78 10.06 -0.84
N ASP A 86 -8.67 10.27 -1.81
CA ASP A 86 -10.10 9.93 -1.66
C ASP A 86 -10.28 8.42 -1.44
N LEU A 87 -9.55 7.60 -2.21
CA LEU A 87 -9.57 6.13 -2.05
C LEU A 87 -9.03 5.71 -0.68
N PHE A 88 -7.85 6.22 -0.28
CA PHE A 88 -7.27 5.93 1.04
C PHE A 88 -8.17 6.36 2.19
N ASN A 89 -8.81 7.54 2.09
CA ASN A 89 -9.74 8.00 3.11
C ASN A 89 -10.93 7.06 3.24
N THR A 90 -11.50 6.61 2.11
CA THR A 90 -12.64 5.69 2.10
C THR A 90 -12.27 4.32 2.65
N ILE A 91 -11.11 3.78 2.31
CA ILE A 91 -10.61 2.50 2.84
C ILE A 91 -10.41 2.60 4.36
N ASN A 92 -9.82 3.69 4.86
CA ASN A 92 -9.49 3.84 6.27
C ASN A 92 -10.68 4.21 7.16
N LYS A 93 -11.66 4.96 6.63
CA LYS A 93 -12.76 5.53 7.41
C LYS A 93 -14.12 4.91 7.10
N GLY A 94 -14.21 4.08 6.06
CA GLY A 94 -15.47 3.54 5.56
C GLY A 94 -16.31 4.57 4.80
N MET A 95 -17.53 4.16 4.43
CA MET A 95 -18.55 5.04 3.88
C MET A 95 -19.43 5.59 5.02
N PRO A 96 -19.70 6.91 5.07
CA PRO A 96 -20.62 7.51 6.05
C PRO A 96 -22.08 7.20 5.76
#